data_AF-A0A3E1B5Y2-F1
#
_entry.id   AF-A0A3E1B5Y2-F1
#
_cell.length_a   1.000
_cell.length_b   1.000
_cell.length_c   1.000
_cell.angle_alpha   90.00
_cell.angle_beta   90.00
_cell.angle_gamma   90.00
#
_symmetry.space_group_name_H-M   'P 1'
#
loop_
_entity.id
_entity.type
_entity.pdbx_description
1 polymer ?
#
loop_
_entity_poly.entity_id
_entity_poly.type
_entity_poly.pdbx_seq_one_letter_code
_entity_poly.pdbx_strand_id
1 'polypeptide(L)' 'MFTASLIPEAYYWARSAKHFDGKLTVVQVSTVFGEDPNYWTLALLGTDQHAMPCDFEIIGPLVLPDENPVRQAAE' A
#
# COMPACT_ATOMS: atom_id res chain seq x y z
N MET A 1 -18.73 1.34 0.31
CA MET A 1 -18.06 2.65 0.34
C MET A 1 -16.84 2.50 1.24
N PHE A 2 -15.67 2.18 0.67
CA PHE A 2 -14.40 2.09 1.39
C PHE A 2 -13.45 3.16 0.83
N THR A 3 -13.79 4.42 1.05
CA THR A 3 -13.01 5.58 0.58
C THR A 3 -12.91 6.61 1.70
N ALA A 4 -12.39 6.22 2.87
CA ALA A 4 -12.27 7.17 3.98
C ALA A 4 -10.96 7.07 4.77
N SER A 5 -9.99 6.24 4.38
CA SER A 5 -8.75 6.10 5.19
C SER A 5 -7.51 5.73 4.39
N LEU A 6 -7.50 5.94 3.07
CA LEU A 6 -6.25 5.91 2.33
C LEU A 6 -5.56 7.26 2.53
N ILE A 7 -4.27 7.23 2.82
CA ILE A 7 -3.43 8.41 2.96
C ILE A 7 -2.64 8.53 1.66
N PRO A 8 -2.59 9.72 1.03
CA PRO A 8 -1.81 9.93 -0.18
C PRO A 8 -0.33 9.62 0.09
N GLU A 9 0.35 9.03 -0.87
CA GLU A 9 1.77 8.65 -0.83
C GLU A 9 2.13 7.58 0.24
N ALA A 10 1.15 7.11 1.02
CA ALA A 10 1.36 6.09 2.03
C ALA A 10 1.37 4.67 1.43
N TYR A 11 2.07 3.78 2.12
CA TYR A 11 2.21 2.38 1.75
C TYR A 11 1.22 1.52 2.52
N TYR A 12 0.65 0.54 1.84
CA TYR A 12 -0.33 -0.38 2.41
C TYR A 12 -0.01 -1.82 2.02
N TRP A 13 -0.32 -2.74 2.92
CA TRP A 13 -0.44 -4.15 2.60
C TRP A 13 -1.73 -4.37 1.86
N ALA A 14 -1.61 -4.92 0.67
CA ALA A 14 -2.73 -5.26 -0.18
C ALA A 14 -2.59 -6.65 -0.76
N ARG A 15 -3.72 -7.23 -1.12
CA ARG A 15 -3.77 -8.48 -1.86
C ARG A 15 -4.72 -8.30 -3.03
N SER A 16 -4.33 -8.84 -4.18
CA SER A 16 -5.22 -8.90 -5.34
C SER A 16 -5.26 -10.31 -5.86
N ALA A 17 -6.47 -10.83 -6.12
CA ALA A 17 -6.61 -12.11 -6.82
C ALA A 17 -6.19 -11.99 -8.29
N LYS A 18 -6.26 -10.77 -8.87
CA LYS A 18 -5.89 -10.50 -10.27
C LYS A 18 -4.41 -10.18 -10.44
N HIS A 19 -3.79 -9.60 -9.42
CA HIS A 19 -2.39 -9.18 -9.46
C HIS A 19 -1.57 -9.91 -8.39
N PHE A 20 -0.38 -10.41 -8.77
CA PHE A 20 0.51 -11.18 -7.88
C PHE A 20 -0.04 -12.53 -7.40
N ASP A 21 -0.98 -13.15 -8.13
CA ASP A 21 -1.48 -14.50 -7.85
C ASP A 21 -2.13 -14.64 -6.46
N GLY A 22 -2.76 -13.58 -5.95
CA GLY A 22 -3.32 -13.59 -4.60
C GLY A 22 -2.26 -13.48 -3.48
N LYS A 23 -1.00 -13.20 -3.82
CA LYS A 23 0.04 -12.99 -2.81
C LYS A 23 -0.15 -11.64 -2.13
N LEU A 24 0.26 -11.63 -0.86
CA LEU A 24 0.37 -10.40 -0.09
C LEU A 24 1.46 -9.53 -0.71
N THR A 25 1.11 -8.31 -1.10
CA THR A 25 2.03 -7.35 -1.73
C THR A 25 1.92 -5.99 -1.06
N VAL A 26 2.96 -5.18 -1.23
CA VAL A 26 2.97 -3.79 -0.77
C VAL A 26 2.63 -2.90 -1.95
N VAL A 27 1.69 -1.99 -1.73
CA VAL A 27 1.26 -0.99 -2.70
C VAL A 27 1.42 0.41 -2.12
N GLN A 28 1.65 1.39 -2.97
CA GLN A 28 1.68 2.80 -2.57
C GLN A 28 0.48 3.54 -3.15
N VAL A 29 -0.17 4.38 -2.35
CA VAL A 29 -1.22 5.27 -2.85
C VAL A 29 -0.57 6.39 -3.66
N SER A 30 -0.77 6.35 -4.98
CA SER A 30 -0.27 7.34 -5.92
C SER A 30 -1.38 8.33 -6.28
N THR A 31 -1.12 9.60 -6.01
CA THR A 31 -1.97 10.75 -6.36
C THR A 31 -1.58 11.40 -7.69
N VAL A 32 -0.70 10.75 -8.47
CA VAL A 32 -0.16 11.30 -9.73
C VAL A 32 -1.25 11.62 -10.77
N PHE A 33 -2.38 10.91 -10.73
CA PHE A 33 -3.51 11.13 -11.64
C PHE A 33 -4.50 12.18 -11.13
N GLY A 34 -4.38 12.62 -9.88
CA GLY A 34 -5.24 13.63 -9.29
C GLY A 34 -5.21 13.60 -7.75
N GLU A 35 -5.41 14.76 -7.15
CA GLU A 35 -5.49 14.92 -5.69
C GLU A 35 -6.81 14.39 -5.12
N ASP A 36 -7.89 14.31 -5.92
CA ASP A 36 -9.14 13.74 -5.44
C ASP A 36 -9.00 12.23 -5.17
N PRO A 37 -9.61 11.72 -4.08
CA PRO A 37 -9.57 10.31 -3.71
C PRO A 37 -10.18 9.37 -4.77
N ASN A 38 -10.95 9.91 -5.72
CA ASN A 38 -11.49 9.17 -6.84
C ASN A 38 -10.45 8.92 -7.96
N TYR A 39 -9.39 9.73 -8.03
CA TYR A 39 -8.28 9.57 -8.98
C TYR A 39 -7.08 8.84 -8.38
N TRP A 40 -7.14 8.49 -7.09
CA TRP A 40 -6.05 7.78 -6.44
C TRP A 40 -5.92 6.37 -6.98
N THR A 41 -4.67 5.99 -7.25
CA THR A 41 -4.31 4.67 -7.75
C THR A 41 -3.32 4.01 -6.80
N LEU A 42 -3.16 2.71 -6.93
CA LEU A 42 -2.15 1.95 -6.21
C LEU A 42 -0.99 1.65 -7.14
N ALA A 43 0.17 2.24 -6.86
CA ALA A 43 1.42 1.87 -7.50
C ALA A 43 1.89 0.51 -6.96
N LEU A 44 2.12 -0.42 -7.88
CA LEU A 44 2.55 -1.78 -7.58
C LEU A 44 4.07 -1.84 -7.46
N LEU A 45 4.58 -1.98 -6.23
CA LEU A 45 6.03 -2.00 -5.99
C LEU A 45 6.70 -3.18 -6.71
N GLY A 46 7.84 -2.89 -7.35
CA GLY A 46 8.53 -3.84 -8.23
C GLY A 46 8.04 -3.81 -9.68
N THR A 47 7.06 -2.96 -10.00
CA THR A 47 6.60 -2.69 -11.36
C THR A 47 6.35 -1.18 -11.55
N ASP A 48 6.22 -0.73 -12.79
CA ASP A 48 5.77 0.64 -13.11
C ASP A 48 4.24 0.71 -13.33
N GLN A 49 3.50 -0.30 -12.85
CA GLN A 49 2.05 -0.36 -13.06
C GLN A 49 1.28 0.28 -11.90
N HIS A 50 0.22 0.99 -12.27
CA HIS A 50 -0.78 1.52 -11.36
C HIS A 50 -2.08 0.75 -11.55
N ALA A 51 -2.75 0.45 -10.45
CA ALA A 51 -4.02 -0.24 -10.46
C ALA A 51 -5.04 0.45 -9.57
N MET A 52 -6.33 0.18 -9.83
CA MET A 52 -7.40 0.79 -9.06
C MET A 52 -7.43 0.23 -7.64
N PRO A 53 -7.57 1.06 -6.59
CA PRO A 53 -7.67 0.57 -5.22
C PRO A 53 -8.84 -0.38 -4.99
N CYS A 54 -9.91 -0.28 -5.79
CA CYS A 54 -11.04 -1.21 -5.75
C CYS A 54 -10.70 -2.65 -6.21
N ASP A 55 -9.63 -2.85 -6.99
CA ASP A 55 -9.17 -4.19 -7.41
C ASP A 55 -8.27 -4.87 -6.35
N PHE A 56 -7.99 -4.17 -5.25
CA PHE A 56 -7.13 -4.61 -4.18
C PHE A 56 -7.89 -4.66 -2.86
N GLU A 57 -7.69 -5.75 -2.13
CA GLU A 57 -8.09 -5.85 -0.73
C GLU A 57 -6.99 -5.22 0.12
N ILE A 58 -7.25 -4.03 0.66
CA ILE A 58 -6.35 -3.35 1.58
C ILE A 58 -6.47 -4.00 2.96
N ILE A 59 -5.38 -4.61 3.42
CA ILE A 59 -5.33 -5.34 4.69
C ILE A 59 -4.95 -4.40 5.83
N GLY A 60 -4.03 -3.47 5.61
CA GLY A 60 -3.62 -2.49 6.60
C GLY A 60 -2.48 -1.59 6.12
N PRO A 61 -2.20 -0.48 6.83
CA PRO A 61 -1.06 0.38 6.52
C PRO A 61 0.26 -0.35 6.75
N LEU A 62 1.24 -0.07 5.90
CA LEU A 62 2.62 -0.49 6.14
C LEU A 62 3.20 0.43 7.22
N VAL A 63 3.26 -0.09 8.45
CA VAL A 63 3.95 0.58 9.54
C VAL A 63 5.45 0.38 9.30
N LEU A 64 6.19 1.47 9.13
CA LEU A 64 7.65 1.40 9.15
C LEU A 64 8.07 0.79 10.48
N PRO A 65 9.07 -0.12 10.51
CA PRO A 65 9.60 -0.59 11.77
C PRO A 65 9.99 0.64 12.59
N ASP A 66 9.45 0.74 13.81
CA ASP A 66 9.76 1.80 14.76
C ASP A 66 11.29 1.93 14.82
N GLU A 67 11.79 3.15 14.68
CA GLU A 67 13.24 3.45 14.60
C GLU A 67 13.99 3.11 15.90
N ASN A 68 13.36 2.39 16.83
CA ASN A 68 13.98 1.90 18.03
C ASN A 68 15.06 0.89 17.62
N PRO A 69 16.35 1.26 17.66
CA PRO A 69 17.40 0.33 17.33
C PRO A 69 17.25 -0.82 18.32
N VAL A 70 17.15 -2.02 17.76
CA VAL A 70 17.37 -3.30 18.43
C VAL A 70 18.13 -3.05 19.74
N ARG A 71 17.44 -3.12 20.88
CA ARG A 71 18.14 -3.29 22.15
C ARG A 71 18.82 -4.65 22.00
N GLN A 72 20.08 -4.63 21.56
CA GLN A 72 20.92 -5.80 21.55
C GLN A 72 20.84 -6.37 22.96
N ALA A 73 20.14 -7.49 23.11
CA ALA A 73 20.31 -8.34 24.26
C ALA A 73 21.77 -8.81 24.17
N ALA A 74 22.64 -8.14 24.93
CA ALA A 74 23.99 -8.63 25.16
C ALA A 74 23.84 -9.96 25.93
N GLU A 75 24.47 -10.99 25.39
CA GLU A 75 24.59 -12.34 25.93
C GLU A 75 25.35 -12.36 27.27
#